data_AF-X1IL29-F1
#
_entry.id   AF-X1IL29-F1
#
_cell.length_a   1.000
_cell.length_b   1.000
_cell.length_c   1.000
_cell.angle_alpha   90.00
_cell.angle_beta   90.00
_cell.angle_gamma   90.00
#
_symmetry.space_group_name_H-M   'P 1'
#
loop_
_entity.id
_entity.type
_entity.pdbx_description
1 polymer ?
#
loop_
_entity_poly.entity_id
_entity_poly.type
_entity_poly.pdbx_seq_one_letter_code
_entity_poly.pdbx_strand_id
1 'polypeptide(L)'
;DPLSSNYSLRDLSLNYLGIEPGQEFHPVKKAKLTGELALLLEKKLKEENLWDLFLKVEIPLVEVLVEMQERGIKVNRATLEEFLRDIKKRGEKLKEEIYQEAGEKFNINSSKQLGRILFERLNLPPIKKTKTGYSTDEEVLRTLCLLRPSLSKISEYRRLFKLETGYIKPLPELINPETGRIHTSFNQTVTATGRLSSSQPNLQNIPIRNKLGERLRKAFLADKGYLFISADYSQIELRLLAHLSRDTNLKSAFLRGEDIHRQTAAEIFQVLPL
;
A
#
# COMPACT_ATOMS: atom_id res chain seq x y z
N ASP A 1 20.67 -11.01 0.61
CA ASP A 1 19.59 -11.51 -0.26
C ASP A 1 18.31 -10.72 0.01
N PRO A 2 17.94 -9.78 -0.87
CA PRO A 2 16.73 -8.95 -0.73
C PRO A 2 15.43 -9.72 -1.03
N LEU A 3 15.50 -10.94 -1.58
CA LEU A 3 14.34 -11.78 -1.86
C LEU A 3 13.96 -12.69 -0.68
N SER A 4 14.77 -12.69 0.39
CA SER A 4 14.45 -13.45 1.60
C SER A 4 13.16 -12.93 2.22
N SER A 5 12.31 -13.86 2.64
CA SER A 5 11.04 -13.57 3.32
C SER A 5 11.23 -13.21 4.80
N ASN A 6 12.40 -13.48 5.39
CA ASN A 6 12.70 -13.20 6.78
C ASN A 6 14.19 -12.88 7.01
N TYR A 7 14.45 -12.00 7.98
CA TYR A 7 15.79 -11.59 8.42
C TYR A 7 15.93 -11.70 9.94
N SER A 8 15.18 -12.62 10.55
CA SER A 8 15.25 -12.84 11.99
C SER A 8 16.65 -13.32 12.39
N LEU A 9 17.10 -12.97 13.61
CA LEU A 9 18.40 -13.41 14.11
C LEU A 9 18.54 -14.95 14.07
N ARG A 10 17.44 -15.68 14.28
CA ARG A 10 17.41 -17.15 14.18
C ARG A 10 17.73 -17.63 12.77
N ASP A 11 17.01 -17.11 11.78
CA ASP A 11 17.19 -17.55 10.39
C ASP A 11 18.55 -17.13 9.84
N LEU A 12 19.01 -15.92 10.19
CA LEU A 12 20.35 -15.48 9.81
C LEU A 12 21.43 -16.35 10.46
N SER A 13 21.30 -16.70 11.75
CA SER A 13 22.25 -17.58 12.44
C SER A 13 22.27 -18.98 11.80
N LEU A 14 21.11 -19.52 11.44
CA LEU A 14 21.01 -20.83 10.79
C LEU A 14 21.66 -20.79 9.39
N ASN A 15 21.30 -19.79 8.59
CA ASN A 15 21.72 -19.70 7.20
C ASN A 15 23.21 -19.36 7.03
N TYR A 16 23.76 -18.54 7.92
CA TYR A 16 25.12 -18.02 7.77
C TYR A 16 26.14 -18.64 8.72
N LEU A 17 25.72 -19.11 9.90
CA LEU A 17 26.61 -19.72 10.90
C LEU A 17 26.35 -21.22 11.08
N GLY A 18 25.27 -21.78 10.52
CA GLY A 18 24.87 -23.16 10.76
C GLY A 18 24.38 -23.42 12.20
N ILE A 19 24.09 -22.35 12.95
CA ILE A 19 23.67 -22.44 14.34
C ILE A 19 22.16 -22.28 14.38
N GLU A 20 21.45 -23.29 14.88
CA GLU A 20 20.04 -23.16 15.23
C GLU A 20 19.92 -22.77 16.71
N PRO A 21 19.68 -21.50 17.05
CA PRO A 21 19.42 -21.12 18.42
C PRO A 21 18.08 -21.68 18.89
N GLY A 22 18.04 -22.21 20.12
CA GLY A 22 16.80 -22.64 20.78
C GLY A 22 15.79 -21.50 20.98
N GLN A 23 14.57 -21.84 21.41
CA GLN A 23 13.44 -20.90 21.48
C GLN A 23 13.69 -19.66 22.35
N GLU A 24 14.48 -19.80 23.43
CA GLU A 24 14.88 -18.67 24.28
C GLU A 24 16.34 -18.28 24.04
N PHE A 25 16.52 -17.03 23.64
CA PHE A 25 17.84 -16.45 23.45
C PHE A 25 18.22 -15.66 24.69
N HIS A 26 19.16 -16.17 25.47
CA HIS A 26 19.82 -15.36 26.49
C HIS A 26 20.44 -14.10 25.84
N PRO A 27 20.31 -12.88 26.42
CA PRO A 27 20.79 -11.63 25.81
C PRO A 27 22.25 -11.66 25.39
N VAL A 28 23.12 -12.29 26.21
CA VAL A 28 24.56 -12.48 25.89
C VAL A 28 24.75 -13.28 24.59
N LYS A 29 23.93 -14.32 24.39
CA LYS A 29 23.98 -15.14 23.17
C LYS A 29 23.51 -14.34 21.96
N LYS A 30 22.50 -13.46 22.11
CA LYS A 30 22.07 -12.55 21.02
C LYS A 30 23.21 -11.62 20.62
N ALA A 31 23.82 -10.94 21.59
CA ALA A 31 24.92 -10.00 21.33
C ALA A 31 26.10 -10.70 20.62
N LYS A 32 26.48 -11.90 21.06
CA LYS A 32 27.52 -12.70 20.43
C LYS A 32 27.17 -13.05 18.97
N LEU A 33 26.00 -13.63 18.73
CA LEU A 33 25.57 -14.03 17.39
C LEU A 33 25.45 -12.83 16.45
N THR A 34 24.92 -11.70 16.92
CA THR A 34 24.84 -10.46 16.14
C THR A 34 26.24 -9.97 15.74
N GLY A 35 27.22 -9.99 16.64
CA GLY A 35 28.59 -9.61 16.33
C GLY A 35 29.25 -10.53 15.31
N GLU A 36 29.09 -11.85 15.46
CA GLU A 36 29.61 -12.84 14.51
C GLU A 36 28.98 -12.69 13.11
N LEU A 37 27.67 -12.50 13.06
CA LEU A 37 26.95 -12.24 11.81
C LEU A 37 27.37 -10.92 11.17
N ALA A 38 27.54 -9.86 11.95
CA ALA A 38 27.92 -8.55 11.44
C ALA A 38 29.25 -8.60 10.68
N LEU A 39 30.27 -9.24 11.26
CA LEU A 39 31.59 -9.40 10.61
C LEU A 39 31.51 -10.20 9.30
N LEU A 40 30.74 -11.28 9.31
CA LEU A 40 30.58 -12.13 8.13
C LEU A 40 29.80 -11.41 7.01
N LEU A 41 28.70 -10.74 7.35
CA LEU A 41 27.85 -10.04 6.40
C LEU A 41 28.52 -8.78 5.86
N GLU A 42 29.31 -8.07 6.67
CA GLU A 42 30.15 -6.96 6.22
C GLU A 42 31.10 -7.41 5.10
N LYS A 43 31.79 -8.53 5.29
CA LYS A 43 32.69 -9.08 4.26
C LYS A 43 31.93 -9.34 2.95
N LYS A 44 30.76 -9.97 3.04
CA LYS A 44 29.90 -10.25 1.87
C LYS A 44 29.43 -8.97 1.18
N LEU A 45 28.98 -7.97 1.94
CA LEU A 45 28.56 -6.68 1.38
C LEU A 45 29.71 -5.96 0.65
N LYS A 46 30.94 -6.07 1.16
CA LYS A 46 32.14 -5.54 0.50
C LYS A 46 32.45 -6.30 -0.79
N GLU A 47 32.39 -7.63 -0.77
CA GLU A 47 32.58 -8.48 -1.96
C GLU A 47 31.55 -8.17 -3.06
N GLU A 48 30.31 -7.83 -2.69
CA GLU A 48 29.23 -7.47 -3.61
C GLU A 48 29.19 -5.97 -4.00
N ASN A 49 30.14 -5.16 -3.54
CA ASN A 49 30.17 -3.69 -3.72
C ASN A 49 28.93 -2.95 -3.17
N LEU A 50 28.26 -3.52 -2.17
CA LEU A 50 27.07 -2.97 -1.52
C LEU A 50 27.37 -2.25 -0.19
N TRP A 51 28.60 -2.32 0.28
CA TRP A 51 29.01 -1.72 1.57
C TRP A 51 28.75 -0.21 1.63
N ASP A 52 29.04 0.50 0.54
CA ASP A 52 28.82 1.95 0.46
C ASP A 52 27.33 2.30 0.50
N LEU A 53 26.46 1.53 -0.16
CA LEU A 53 25.01 1.70 -0.09
C LEU A 53 24.52 1.49 1.35
N PHE A 54 24.98 0.42 2.00
CA PHE A 54 24.62 0.12 3.37
C PHE A 54 25.02 1.24 4.35
N LEU A 55 26.27 1.71 4.28
CA LEU A 55 26.77 2.74 5.19
C LEU A 55 26.25 4.16 4.89
N LYS A 56 26.05 4.51 3.63
CA LYS A 56 25.71 5.89 3.24
C LYS A 56 24.21 6.12 3.09
N VAL A 57 23.41 5.06 2.93
CA VAL A 57 21.96 5.14 2.72
C VAL A 57 21.22 4.39 3.81
N GLU A 58 21.43 3.08 3.96
CA GLU A 58 20.58 2.26 4.84
C GLU A 58 20.76 2.59 6.33
N ILE A 59 22.01 2.71 6.80
CA ILE A 59 22.32 3.00 8.21
C ILE A 59 21.87 4.40 8.64
N PRO A 60 22.20 5.49 7.91
CA PRO A 60 21.72 6.83 8.29
C PRO A 60 20.20 6.96 8.24
N LEU A 61 19.53 6.20 7.36
CA LEU A 61 18.07 6.21 7.28
C LEU A 61 17.41 5.62 8.54
N VAL A 62 18.08 4.72 9.28
CA VAL A 62 17.54 4.15 10.54
C VAL A 62 17.21 5.25 11.54
N GLU A 63 18.13 6.19 11.77
CA GLU A 63 17.94 7.29 12.73
C GLU A 63 16.75 8.17 12.34
N VAL A 64 16.66 8.55 11.06
CA VAL A 64 15.55 9.34 10.53
C VAL A 64 14.22 8.61 10.71
N LEU A 65 14.17 7.30 10.44
CA LEU A 65 12.95 6.52 10.62
C LEU A 65 12.55 6.43 12.09
N VAL A 66 13.49 6.23 13.01
CA VAL A 66 13.22 6.22 14.45
C VAL A 66 12.59 7.55 14.90
N GLU A 67 13.19 8.68 14.52
CA GLU A 67 12.64 10.00 14.84
C GLU A 67 11.23 10.20 14.28
N MET A 68 11.00 9.77 13.03
CA MET A 68 9.66 9.84 12.41
C MET A 68 8.63 8.97 13.15
N GLN A 69 9.01 7.77 13.58
CA GLN A 69 8.14 6.86 14.33
C GLN A 69 7.82 7.40 15.71
N GLU A 70 8.82 7.86 16.47
CA GLU A 70 8.65 8.47 17.78
C GLU A 70 7.79 9.72 17.72
N ARG A 71 7.99 10.55 16.67
CA ARG A 71 7.17 11.73 16.45
C ARG A 71 5.71 11.38 16.23
N GLY A 72 5.43 10.35 15.41
CA GLY A 72 4.09 9.93 15.04
C GLY A 72 3.26 11.03 14.36
N ILE A 73 1.99 10.72 14.05
CA ILE A 73 1.06 11.68 13.44
C ILE A 73 -0.18 11.90 14.30
N LYS A 74 -0.55 13.17 14.51
CA LYS A 74 -1.74 13.52 15.28
C LYS A 74 -2.99 13.24 14.47
N VAL A 75 -3.98 12.65 15.13
CA VAL A 75 -5.24 12.27 14.49
C VAL A 75 -6.42 12.68 15.36
N ASN A 76 -7.46 13.22 14.74
CA ASN A 76 -8.71 13.55 15.38
C ASN A 76 -9.61 12.31 15.47
N ARG A 77 -9.70 11.74 16.67
CA ARG A 77 -10.56 10.59 16.97
C ARG A 77 -12.02 10.84 16.62
N ALA A 78 -12.57 11.98 17.01
CA ALA A 78 -13.98 12.31 16.78
C ALA A 78 -14.31 12.39 15.28
N THR A 79 -13.41 12.98 14.47
CA THR A 79 -13.56 13.03 13.01
C THR A 79 -13.55 11.63 12.40
N LEU A 80 -12.69 10.72 12.87
CA LEU A 80 -12.67 9.33 12.41
C LEU A 80 -13.96 8.59 12.78
N GLU A 81 -14.43 8.73 14.01
CA GLU A 81 -15.65 8.07 14.49
C GLU A 81 -16.90 8.57 13.77
N GLU A 82 -16.99 9.87 13.51
CA GLU A 82 -18.06 10.44 12.67
C GLU A 82 -18.01 9.89 11.26
N PHE A 83 -16.82 9.85 10.66
CA PHE A 83 -16.67 9.33 9.31
C PHE A 83 -17.01 7.83 9.23
N LEU A 84 -16.66 7.06 10.26
CA LEU A 84 -17.02 5.64 10.38
C LEU A 84 -18.54 5.45 10.40
N ARG A 85 -19.27 6.27 11.16
CA ARG A 85 -20.75 6.22 11.21
C ARG A 85 -21.37 6.48 9.84
N ASP A 86 -20.87 7.49 9.13
CA ASP A 86 -21.38 7.85 7.80
C ASP A 86 -21.14 6.75 6.76
N ILE A 87 -19.94 6.17 6.76
CA ILE A 87 -19.62 5.06 5.85
C ILE A 87 -20.48 3.85 6.15
N LYS A 88 -20.63 3.46 7.43
CA LYS A 88 -21.48 2.33 7.81
C LYS A 88 -22.91 2.53 7.35
N LYS A 89 -23.48 3.72 7.57
CA LYS A 89 -24.84 4.05 7.15
C LYS A 89 -25.01 3.92 5.64
N ARG A 90 -24.07 4.46 4.86
CA ARG A 90 -24.09 4.37 3.39
C ARG A 90 -23.85 2.93 2.90
N GLY A 91 -22.96 2.20 3.55
CA GLY A 91 -22.63 0.82 3.26
C GLY A 91 -23.82 -0.11 3.46
N GLU A 92 -24.53 0.00 4.59
CA GLU A 92 -25.73 -0.80 4.83
C GLU A 92 -26.86 -0.47 3.83
N LYS A 93 -27.07 0.80 3.50
CA LYS A 93 -28.03 1.19 2.45
C LYS A 93 -27.70 0.52 1.11
N LEU A 94 -26.46 0.61 0.64
CA LEU A 94 -26.04 -0.02 -0.62
C LEU A 94 -26.18 -1.54 -0.58
N LYS A 95 -25.84 -2.15 0.55
CA LYS A 95 -25.94 -3.59 0.76
C LYS A 95 -27.39 -4.07 0.69
N GLU A 96 -28.33 -3.34 1.29
CA GLU A 96 -29.76 -3.64 1.17
C GLU A 96 -30.25 -3.52 -0.27
N GLU A 97 -29.87 -2.46 -0.99
CA GLU A 97 -30.22 -2.29 -2.41
C GLU A 97 -29.65 -3.43 -3.28
N ILE A 98 -28.40 -3.84 -3.05
CA ILE A 98 -27.78 -4.96 -3.76
C ILE A 98 -28.51 -6.27 -3.48
N TYR A 99 -28.92 -6.51 -2.22
CA TYR A 99 -29.68 -7.71 -1.87
C TYR A 99 -31.07 -7.73 -2.48
N GLN A 100 -31.75 -6.58 -2.57
CA GLN A 100 -33.04 -6.47 -3.25
C GLN A 100 -32.91 -6.79 -4.74
N GLU A 101 -31.89 -6.25 -5.41
CA GLU A 101 -31.66 -6.49 -6.83
C GLU A 101 -31.21 -7.93 -7.14
N ALA A 102 -30.43 -8.53 -6.25
CA ALA A 102 -29.99 -9.91 -6.37
C ALA A 102 -31.11 -10.91 -6.00
N GLY A 103 -32.03 -10.51 -5.11
CA GLY A 103 -33.09 -11.37 -4.58
C GLY A 103 -32.62 -12.41 -3.56
N GLU A 104 -31.39 -12.30 -3.05
CA GLU A 104 -30.87 -13.11 -1.96
C GLU A 104 -29.74 -12.38 -1.20
N LYS A 105 -29.47 -12.84 0.02
CA LYS A 105 -28.36 -12.33 0.85
C LYS A 105 -27.10 -13.16 0.61
N PHE A 106 -25.98 -12.47 0.41
CA PHE A 106 -24.68 -13.08 0.19
C PHE A 106 -23.54 -12.16 0.64
N ASN A 107 -22.32 -12.66 0.68
CA ASN A 107 -21.13 -11.86 0.92
C ASN A 107 -20.68 -11.15 -0.37
N ILE A 108 -21.02 -9.87 -0.48
CA ILE A 108 -20.69 -8.99 -1.63
C ILE A 108 -19.17 -8.87 -1.85
N ASN A 109 -18.38 -9.03 -0.79
CA ASN A 109 -16.92 -8.97 -0.85
C ASN A 109 -16.28 -10.31 -1.27
N SER A 110 -17.03 -11.41 -1.29
CA SER A 110 -16.54 -12.69 -1.78
C SER A 110 -16.68 -12.78 -3.29
N SER A 111 -15.56 -12.80 -4.03
CA SER A 111 -15.57 -12.94 -5.49
C SER A 111 -16.30 -14.20 -5.97
N LYS A 112 -16.23 -15.30 -5.21
CA LYS A 112 -16.91 -16.55 -5.53
C LYS A 112 -18.43 -16.41 -5.41
N GLN A 113 -18.92 -15.86 -4.28
CA GLN A 113 -20.35 -15.69 -4.08
C GLN A 113 -20.91 -14.63 -5.03
N LEU A 114 -20.23 -13.49 -5.20
CA LEU A 114 -20.65 -12.47 -6.14
C LEU A 114 -20.66 -13.00 -7.58
N GLY A 115 -19.64 -13.76 -8.00
CA GLY A 115 -19.59 -14.37 -9.33
C GLY A 115 -20.81 -15.26 -9.60
N ARG A 116 -21.20 -16.09 -8.63
CA ARG A 116 -22.43 -16.90 -8.74
C ARG A 116 -23.67 -16.03 -8.97
N ILE A 117 -23.83 -14.95 -8.20
CA ILE A 117 -24.97 -14.03 -8.36
C ILE A 117 -24.96 -13.39 -9.75
N LEU A 118 -23.83 -12.84 -10.18
CA LEU A 118 -23.73 -12.11 -11.45
C LEU A 118 -23.96 -13.01 -12.66
N PHE A 119 -23.31 -14.18 -12.69
CA PHE A 119 -23.22 -14.99 -13.91
C PHE A 119 -24.22 -16.15 -13.94
N GLU A 120 -24.60 -16.73 -12.80
CA GLU A 120 -25.57 -17.83 -12.76
C GLU A 120 -26.99 -17.32 -12.52
N ARG A 121 -27.18 -16.41 -11.56
CA ARG A 121 -28.52 -15.92 -11.19
C ARG A 121 -29.01 -14.77 -12.05
N LEU A 122 -28.17 -13.75 -12.26
CA LEU A 122 -28.50 -12.61 -13.11
C LEU A 122 -28.20 -12.87 -14.60
N ASN A 123 -27.64 -14.04 -14.92
CA ASN A 123 -27.35 -14.52 -16.27
C ASN A 123 -26.55 -13.51 -17.13
N LEU A 124 -25.61 -12.79 -16.49
CA LEU A 124 -24.73 -11.85 -17.19
C LEU A 124 -23.61 -12.60 -17.92
N PRO A 125 -23.06 -12.04 -19.02
CA PRO A 125 -21.99 -12.70 -19.76
C PRO A 125 -20.68 -12.72 -18.94
N PRO A 126 -20.05 -13.89 -18.75
CA PRO A 126 -18.76 -13.97 -18.07
C PRO A 126 -17.65 -13.39 -18.94
N ILE A 127 -17.03 -12.31 -18.48
CA ILE A 127 -15.97 -11.60 -19.22
C ILE A 127 -14.62 -12.27 -19.04
N LYS A 128 -14.29 -12.66 -17.79
CA LYS A 128 -12.98 -13.19 -17.43
C LYS A 128 -13.12 -14.24 -16.35
N LYS A 129 -12.36 -15.33 -16.46
CA LYS A 129 -12.26 -16.39 -15.46
C LYS A 129 -10.86 -16.43 -14.87
N THR A 130 -10.79 -16.79 -13.59
CA THR A 130 -9.57 -17.04 -12.83
C THR A 130 -9.48 -18.52 -12.48
N LYS A 131 -8.33 -18.98 -11.98
CA LYS A 131 -8.15 -20.36 -11.48
C LYS A 131 -9.20 -20.76 -10.44
N THR A 132 -9.75 -19.79 -9.71
CA THR A 132 -10.71 -19.98 -8.60
C THR A 132 -12.17 -19.74 -8.99
N GLY A 133 -12.48 -19.45 -10.25
CA GLY A 133 -13.85 -19.17 -10.73
C GLY A 133 -13.96 -17.85 -11.49
N TYR A 134 -15.17 -17.28 -11.57
CA TYR A 134 -15.39 -16.02 -12.29
C TYR A 134 -14.63 -14.84 -11.67
N SER A 135 -14.08 -13.96 -12.51
CA SER A 135 -13.51 -12.69 -12.02
C SER A 135 -14.64 -11.70 -11.70
N THR A 136 -14.43 -10.92 -10.64
CA THR A 136 -15.30 -9.79 -10.26
C THR A 136 -14.45 -8.55 -9.95
N ASP A 137 -13.34 -8.40 -10.66
CA ASP A 137 -12.46 -7.23 -10.56
C ASP A 137 -13.14 -5.96 -11.07
N GLU A 138 -12.52 -4.79 -10.83
CA GLU A 138 -13.09 -3.50 -11.24
C GLU A 138 -13.31 -3.41 -12.75
N GLU A 139 -12.43 -4.01 -13.55
CA GLU A 139 -12.53 -4.00 -15.01
C GLU A 139 -13.76 -4.78 -15.48
N VAL A 140 -13.96 -6.00 -14.97
CA VAL A 140 -15.14 -6.82 -15.26
C VAL A 140 -16.41 -6.11 -14.80
N LEU A 141 -16.43 -5.58 -13.57
CA LEU A 141 -17.60 -4.86 -13.06
C LEU A 141 -17.92 -3.62 -13.90
N ARG A 142 -16.91 -2.86 -14.35
CA ARG A 142 -17.10 -1.67 -15.21
C ARG A 142 -17.75 -2.05 -16.54
N THR A 143 -17.30 -3.13 -17.17
CA THR A 143 -17.89 -3.59 -18.43
C THR A 143 -19.30 -4.12 -18.22
N LEU A 144 -19.56 -4.88 -17.14
CA LEU A 144 -20.91 -5.34 -16.81
C LEU A 144 -21.86 -4.18 -16.48
N CYS A 145 -21.36 -3.06 -15.95
CA CYS A 145 -22.16 -1.86 -15.71
C CYS A 145 -22.73 -1.26 -17.01
N LEU A 146 -22.10 -1.48 -18.17
CA LEU A 146 -22.65 -1.06 -19.47
C LEU A 146 -23.94 -1.81 -19.81
N LEU A 147 -24.06 -3.07 -19.38
CA LEU A 147 -25.26 -3.89 -19.56
C LEU A 147 -26.29 -3.65 -18.45
N ARG A 148 -25.81 -3.49 -17.21
CA ARG A 148 -26.65 -3.30 -16.03
C ARG A 148 -26.06 -2.23 -15.12
N PRO A 149 -26.48 -0.96 -15.28
CA PRO A 149 -25.92 0.17 -14.52
C PRO A 149 -25.99 0.03 -13.00
N SER A 150 -26.96 -0.74 -12.50
CA SER A 150 -27.15 -0.95 -11.06
C SER A 150 -25.99 -1.69 -10.37
N LEU A 151 -25.17 -2.42 -11.14
CA LEU A 151 -23.96 -3.09 -10.62
C LEU A 151 -22.90 -2.11 -10.12
N SER A 152 -22.97 -0.83 -10.49
CA SER A 152 -22.07 0.22 -9.98
C SER A 152 -22.08 0.31 -8.45
N LYS A 153 -23.23 -0.01 -7.83
CA LYS A 153 -23.40 -0.07 -6.37
C LYS A 153 -22.48 -1.10 -5.71
N ILE A 154 -22.17 -2.20 -6.37
CA ILE A 154 -21.28 -3.25 -5.84
C ILE A 154 -19.86 -2.71 -5.72
N SER A 155 -19.36 -2.05 -6.76
CA SER A 155 -18.03 -1.42 -6.75
C SER A 155 -17.95 -0.35 -5.66
N GLU A 156 -19.00 0.46 -5.53
CA GLU A 156 -19.09 1.47 -4.47
C GLU A 156 -19.09 0.84 -3.07
N TYR A 157 -19.93 -0.18 -2.83
CA TYR A 157 -19.97 -0.91 -1.57
C TYR A 157 -18.61 -1.51 -1.22
N ARG A 158 -17.95 -2.19 -2.16
CA ARG A 158 -16.61 -2.77 -1.94
C ARG A 158 -15.58 -1.69 -1.58
N ARG A 159 -15.65 -0.52 -2.21
CA ARG A 159 -14.78 0.62 -1.89
C ARG A 159 -15.03 1.13 -0.47
N LEU A 160 -16.29 1.28 -0.07
CA LEU A 160 -16.66 1.68 1.30
C LEU A 160 -16.21 0.64 2.33
N PHE A 161 -16.46 -0.65 2.07
CA PHE A 161 -16.08 -1.74 2.95
C PHE A 161 -14.56 -1.82 3.15
N LYS A 162 -13.77 -1.68 2.07
CA LYS A 162 -12.30 -1.64 2.15
C LYS A 162 -11.83 -0.42 2.94
N LEU A 163 -12.46 0.73 2.74
CA LEU A 163 -12.12 1.95 3.46
C LEU A 163 -12.45 1.84 4.96
N GLU A 164 -13.60 1.27 5.29
CA GLU A 164 -14.04 1.00 6.65
C GLU A 164 -13.09 0.04 7.37
N THR A 165 -12.94 -1.17 6.84
CA THR A 165 -12.26 -2.27 7.54
C THR A 165 -10.74 -2.15 7.47
N GLY A 166 -10.20 -1.67 6.35
CA GLY A 166 -8.76 -1.56 6.13
C GLY A 166 -8.12 -0.32 6.75
N TYR A 167 -8.90 0.74 7.01
CA TYR A 167 -8.34 2.03 7.43
C TYR A 167 -9.09 2.66 8.59
N ILE A 168 -10.37 2.99 8.42
CA ILE A 168 -11.05 3.88 9.38
C ILE A 168 -11.31 3.19 10.70
N LYS A 169 -11.75 1.91 10.68
CA LYS A 169 -12.08 1.18 11.90
C LYS A 169 -10.85 0.95 12.80
N PRO A 170 -9.67 0.54 12.28
CA PRO A 170 -8.50 0.33 13.15
C PRO A 170 -7.86 1.61 13.67
N LEU A 171 -7.91 2.72 12.91
CA LEU A 171 -7.14 3.94 13.24
C LEU A 171 -7.39 4.50 14.66
N PRO A 172 -8.64 4.60 15.16
CA PRO A 172 -8.90 5.08 16.52
C PRO A 172 -8.27 4.22 17.62
N GLU A 173 -8.17 2.91 17.39
CA GLU A 173 -7.58 1.94 18.33
C GLU A 173 -6.05 2.03 18.36
N LEU A 174 -5.45 2.57 17.30
CA LEU A 174 -4.00 2.74 17.15
C LEU A 174 -3.48 4.09 17.67
N ILE A 175 -4.37 4.93 18.22
CA ILE A 175 -3.97 6.18 18.86
C ILE A 175 -3.32 5.84 20.20
N ASN A 176 -2.04 6.17 20.35
CA ASN A 176 -1.33 6.01 21.60
C ASN A 176 -1.96 6.94 22.66
N PRO A 177 -2.34 6.41 23.85
CA PRO A 177 -3.04 7.19 24.87
C PRO A 177 -2.16 8.25 25.56
N GLU A 178 -0.84 8.06 25.58
CA GLU A 178 0.11 9.00 26.20
C GLU A 178 0.42 10.18 25.27
N THR A 179 0.62 9.91 23.97
CA THR A 179 0.99 10.95 22.99
C THR A 179 -0.20 11.56 22.28
N GLY A 180 -1.32 10.84 22.20
CA GLY A 180 -2.48 11.20 21.37
C GLY A 180 -2.21 11.09 19.87
N ARG A 181 -1.22 10.28 19.46
CA ARG A 181 -0.75 10.15 18.08
C ARG A 181 -0.72 8.69 17.62
N ILE A 182 -0.72 8.50 16.30
CA ILE A 182 -0.49 7.18 15.70
C ILE A 182 0.98 7.06 15.33
N HIS A 183 1.61 5.98 15.77
CA HIS A 183 3.01 5.66 15.53
C HIS A 183 3.08 4.44 14.60
N THR A 184 3.28 4.68 13.30
CA THR A 184 3.45 3.59 12.32
C THR A 184 4.84 2.97 12.46
N SER A 185 4.98 1.71 12.03
CA SER A 185 6.27 1.05 11.91
C SER A 185 6.72 1.07 10.44
N PHE A 186 7.85 1.70 10.16
CA PHE A 186 8.52 1.65 8.86
C PHE A 186 9.44 0.43 8.80
N ASN A 187 9.37 -0.33 7.71
CA ASN A 187 10.18 -1.52 7.51
C ASN A 187 11.03 -1.36 6.26
N GLN A 188 12.36 -1.35 6.44
CA GLN A 188 13.36 -1.24 5.36
C GLN A 188 13.60 -2.57 4.63
N THR A 189 13.42 -3.71 5.30
CA THR A 189 13.87 -5.02 4.81
C THR A 189 12.77 -5.87 4.17
N VAL A 190 11.56 -5.35 4.00
CA VAL A 190 10.40 -6.16 3.56
C VAL A 190 10.25 -6.20 2.04
N THR A 191 10.52 -5.10 1.34
CA THR A 191 10.28 -5.05 -0.11
C THR A 191 11.56 -5.39 -0.88
N ALA A 192 11.45 -6.31 -1.84
CA ALA A 192 12.58 -6.70 -2.68
C ALA A 192 13.15 -5.54 -3.52
N THR A 193 12.34 -4.50 -3.76
CA THR A 193 12.74 -3.32 -4.55
C THR A 193 13.46 -2.26 -3.71
N GLY A 194 13.62 -2.46 -2.41
CA GLY A 194 14.23 -1.49 -1.50
C GLY A 194 13.33 -0.32 -1.11
N ARG A 195 12.03 -0.36 -1.44
CA ARG A 195 11.07 0.64 -0.93
C ARG A 195 10.78 0.41 0.55
N LEU A 196 10.64 1.51 1.28
CA LEU A 196 10.05 1.46 2.61
C LEU A 196 8.63 0.88 2.53
N SER A 197 8.27 0.05 3.49
CA SER A 197 6.89 -0.34 3.74
C SER A 197 6.44 0.16 5.11
N SER A 198 5.13 0.30 5.32
CA SER A 198 4.58 0.71 6.63
C SER A 198 3.57 -0.32 7.16
N SER A 199 3.56 -0.51 8.47
CA SER A 199 2.65 -1.41 9.19
C SER A 199 2.16 -0.78 10.50
N GLN A 200 1.04 -1.30 11.01
CA GLN A 200 0.47 -0.92 12.32
C GLN A 200 0.28 0.60 12.55
N PRO A 201 -0.42 1.35 11.66
CA PRO A 201 -1.10 0.95 10.44
C PRO A 201 -0.23 1.20 9.19
N ASN A 202 -0.63 0.64 8.04
CA ASN A 202 0.00 0.97 6.76
C ASN A 202 -0.48 2.35 6.27
N LEU A 203 0.29 3.40 6.60
CA LEU A 203 -0.01 4.78 6.21
C LEU A 203 0.24 5.06 4.72
N GLN A 204 1.09 4.28 4.07
CA GLN A 204 1.38 4.44 2.63
C GLN A 204 0.17 4.12 1.76
N ASN A 205 -0.68 3.19 2.19
CA ASN A 205 -1.83 2.73 1.43
C ASN A 205 -3.10 3.56 1.64
N ILE A 206 -3.04 4.67 2.39
CA ILE A 206 -4.21 5.53 2.62
C ILE A 206 -4.65 6.15 1.29
N PRO A 207 -5.93 5.95 0.86
CA PRO A 207 -6.40 6.43 -0.43
C PRO A 207 -6.20 7.94 -0.64
N ILE A 208 -5.67 8.30 -1.81
CA ILE A 208 -5.27 9.67 -2.16
C ILE A 208 -6.32 10.36 -3.03
N ARG A 209 -6.81 9.67 -4.06
CA ARG A 209 -7.51 10.27 -5.21
C ARG A 209 -9.02 10.00 -5.19
N ASN A 210 -9.71 10.39 -4.12
CA ASN A 210 -11.17 10.51 -4.10
C ASN A 210 -11.67 11.31 -2.88
N LYS A 211 -12.90 11.83 -2.96
CA LYS A 211 -13.57 12.58 -1.87
C LYS A 211 -13.57 11.86 -0.51
N LEU A 212 -13.60 10.53 -0.50
CA LEU A 212 -13.58 9.74 0.74
C LEU A 212 -12.18 9.69 1.37
N GLY A 213 -11.13 9.57 0.54
CA GLY A 213 -9.73 9.63 0.95
C GLY A 213 -9.35 11.04 1.42
N GLU A 214 -9.85 12.08 0.75
CA GLU A 214 -9.74 13.46 1.23
C GLU A 214 -10.36 13.62 2.63
N ARG A 215 -11.58 13.08 2.82
CA ARG A 215 -12.25 13.12 4.12
C ARG A 215 -11.47 12.34 5.20
N LEU A 216 -10.88 11.19 4.85
CA LEU A 216 -9.99 10.45 5.76
C LEU A 216 -8.77 11.30 6.14
N ARG A 217 -8.13 11.95 5.16
CA ARG A 217 -6.95 12.78 5.38
C ARG A 217 -7.21 14.00 6.27
N LYS A 218 -8.43 14.54 6.25
CA LYS A 218 -8.86 15.62 7.17
C LYS A 218 -8.83 15.21 8.65
N ALA A 219 -8.84 13.91 8.95
CA ALA A 219 -8.68 13.45 10.33
C ALA A 219 -7.23 13.59 10.83
N PHE A 220 -6.24 13.67 9.94
CA PHE A 220 -4.85 13.90 10.32
C PHE A 220 -4.64 15.40 10.52
N LEU A 221 -4.06 15.77 11.66
CA LEU A 221 -3.94 17.17 12.08
C LEU A 221 -2.49 17.59 12.22
N ALA A 222 -2.18 18.81 11.79
CA ALA A 222 -0.95 19.46 12.19
C ALA A 222 -1.05 19.89 13.67
N ASP A 223 0.10 20.08 14.32
CA ASP A 223 0.12 20.66 15.67
C ASP A 223 -0.26 22.15 15.64
N LYS A 224 -0.62 22.70 16.81
CA LYS A 224 -1.01 24.12 16.90
C LYS A 224 0.16 25.01 16.48
N GLY A 225 -0.08 25.88 15.51
CA GLY A 225 0.96 26.75 14.92
C GLY A 225 1.77 26.10 13.80
N TYR A 226 1.45 24.86 13.41
CA TYR A 226 2.12 24.13 12.34
C TYR A 226 1.19 23.90 11.15
N LEU A 227 1.78 23.62 9.99
CA LEU A 227 1.11 23.22 8.76
C LEU A 227 1.74 21.95 8.22
N PHE A 228 0.97 21.17 7.46
CA PHE A 228 1.52 20.07 6.69
C PHE A 228 2.13 20.58 5.39
N ILE A 229 3.33 20.10 5.08
CA ILE A 229 4.00 20.29 3.80
C ILE A 229 4.07 18.92 3.12
N SER A 230 3.67 18.88 1.85
CA SER A 230 3.80 17.68 1.02
C SER A 230 4.81 17.96 -0.09
N ALA A 231 5.87 17.15 -0.14
CA ALA A 231 6.84 17.15 -1.21
C ALA A 231 6.79 15.77 -1.89
N ASP A 232 6.60 15.75 -3.20
CA ASP A 232 6.46 14.54 -4.00
C ASP A 232 7.36 14.62 -5.23
N TYR A 233 8.06 13.52 -5.54
CA TYR A 233 8.85 13.45 -6.75
C TYR A 233 7.94 13.18 -7.95
N SER A 234 7.70 14.22 -8.76
CA SER A 234 6.86 14.10 -9.95
C SER A 234 7.41 13.06 -10.94
N GLN A 235 6.75 11.91 -10.99
CA GLN A 235 7.00 10.83 -11.95
C GLN A 235 8.44 10.30 -11.92
N ILE A 236 9.03 10.14 -10.73
CA ILE A 236 10.44 9.73 -10.58
C ILE A 236 10.78 8.44 -11.36
N GLU A 237 9.88 7.46 -11.37
CA GLU A 237 10.09 6.18 -12.07
C GLU A 237 10.23 6.38 -13.59
N LEU A 238 9.40 7.23 -14.19
CA LEU A 238 9.49 7.54 -15.62
C LEU A 238 10.74 8.38 -15.93
N ARG A 239 11.15 9.27 -15.02
CA ARG A 239 12.40 10.04 -15.16
C ARG A 239 13.62 9.12 -15.13
N LEU A 240 13.64 8.14 -14.21
CA LEU A 240 14.67 7.11 -14.16
C LEU A 240 14.66 6.26 -15.43
N LEU A 241 13.48 5.86 -15.92
CA LEU A 241 13.37 5.14 -17.19
C LEU A 241 13.97 5.94 -18.35
N ALA A 242 13.62 7.22 -18.50
CA ALA A 242 14.19 8.08 -19.54
C ALA A 242 15.71 8.23 -19.43
N HIS A 243 16.24 8.30 -18.21
CA HIS A 243 17.68 8.34 -17.97
C HIS A 243 18.37 7.03 -18.38
N LEU A 244 17.84 5.89 -17.90
CA LEU A 244 18.41 4.55 -18.09
C LEU A 244 18.28 4.06 -19.54
N SER A 245 17.15 4.32 -20.20
CA SER A 245 16.94 3.95 -21.62
C SER A 245 17.77 4.82 -22.57
N ARG A 246 18.21 5.99 -22.10
CA ARG A 246 18.86 7.05 -22.87
C ARG A 246 18.02 7.60 -24.03
N ASP A 247 16.71 7.35 -24.02
CA ASP A 247 15.79 7.82 -25.05
C ASP A 247 15.75 9.36 -25.12
N THR A 248 16.10 9.91 -26.27
CA THR A 248 16.20 11.36 -26.47
C THR A 248 14.84 12.04 -26.49
N ASN A 249 13.78 11.37 -26.95
CA ASN A 249 12.43 11.91 -26.99
C ASN A 249 11.86 12.02 -25.57
N LEU A 250 11.96 10.96 -24.77
CA LEU A 250 11.53 10.95 -23.36
C LEU A 250 12.30 11.97 -22.52
N LYS A 251 13.63 12.04 -22.69
CA LYS A 251 14.45 13.05 -22.01
C LYS A 251 14.02 14.48 -22.38
N SER A 252 13.83 14.74 -23.67
CA SER A 252 13.44 16.07 -24.14
C SER A 252 12.03 16.46 -23.68
N ALA A 253 11.09 15.52 -23.66
CA ALA A 253 9.74 15.74 -23.14
C ALA A 253 9.78 16.17 -21.67
N PHE A 254 10.58 15.48 -20.83
CA PHE A 254 10.79 15.88 -19.44
C PHE A 254 11.45 17.26 -19.28
N LEU A 255 12.43 17.59 -20.12
CA LEU A 255 13.13 18.88 -20.08
C LEU A 255 12.24 20.05 -20.51
N ARG A 256 11.31 19.81 -21.46
CA ARG A 256 10.33 20.80 -21.92
C ARG A 256 9.09 20.91 -21.03
N GLY A 257 8.97 20.06 -20.01
CA GLY A 257 7.81 20.05 -19.11
C GLY A 257 6.52 19.56 -19.76
N GLU A 258 6.63 18.76 -20.82
CA GLU A 258 5.50 18.18 -21.54
C GLU A 258 4.82 17.09 -20.71
N ASP A 259 3.51 16.88 -20.95
CA ASP A 259 2.81 15.73 -20.38
C ASP A 259 3.21 14.47 -21.15
N ILE A 260 4.01 13.63 -20.49
CA ILE A 260 4.56 12.42 -21.09
C ILE A 260 3.51 11.36 -21.36
N HIS A 261 2.47 11.27 -20.54
CA HIS A 261 1.39 10.31 -20.82
C HIS A 261 0.69 10.68 -22.13
N ARG A 262 0.45 11.98 -22.32
CA ARG A 262 -0.12 12.51 -23.55
C ARG A 262 0.84 12.37 -24.74
N GLN A 263 2.13 12.64 -24.54
CA GLN A 263 3.14 12.50 -25.60
C GLN A 263 3.32 11.04 -26.04
N THR A 264 3.45 10.12 -25.09
CA THR A 264 3.53 8.68 -25.38
C THR A 264 2.25 8.17 -26.02
N ALA A 265 1.07 8.63 -25.58
CA ALA A 265 -0.19 8.28 -26.23
C ALA A 265 -0.24 8.81 -27.66
N ALA A 266 0.17 10.06 -27.90
CA ALA A 266 0.25 10.66 -29.22
C ALA A 266 1.15 9.85 -30.16
N GLU A 267 2.31 9.40 -29.68
CA GLU A 267 3.23 8.55 -30.46
C GLU A 267 2.65 7.16 -30.75
N ILE A 268 2.06 6.49 -29.74
CA ILE A 268 1.48 5.14 -29.89
C ILE A 268 0.27 5.15 -30.83
N PHE A 269 -0.64 6.12 -30.64
CA PHE A 269 -1.86 6.25 -31.43
C PHE A 269 -1.65 7.03 -32.73
N GLN A 270 -0.42 7.51 -32.98
CA GLN A 270 -0.05 8.33 -34.14
C GLN A 270 -0.98 9.54 -34.34
N VAL A 271 -1.30 10.23 -33.23
CA VAL A 271 -2.14 11.43 -33.19
C VAL A 271 -1.34 12.62 -32.67
N LEU A 272 -1.82 13.83 -32.88
CA LEU A 272 -1.22 15.02 -32.26
C LEU A 272 -1.42 14.99 -30.73
N PRO A 273 -0.43 15.42 -29.94
CA PRO A 273 -0.60 15.59 -28.50
C PRO A 273 -1.50 16.82 -28.23
N LEU A 274 -2.83 16.65 -28.31
CA LEU A 274 -3.89 17.65 -28.03
C LEU A 274 -4.47 17.59 -26.62
#